data_AF-A0A9D8EB73-F1
#
_entry.id   AF-A0A9D8EB73-F1
#
_cell.length_a   1.000
_cell.length_b   1.000
_cell.length_c   1.000
_cell.angle_alpha   90.00
_cell.angle_beta   90.00
_cell.angle_gamma   90.00
#
_symmetry.space_group_name_H-M   'P 1'
#
loop_
_entity.id
_entity.type
_entity.pdbx_description
1 polymer ?
#
loop_
_entity_poly.entity_id
_entity_poly.type
_entity_poly.pdbx_seq_one_letter_code
_entity_poly.pdbx_strand_id
1 'polypeptide(L)'
;MSARARLAPLDLPEFGMPEEAPQVPPAVYRRRLDGLRERAAARGWDRLVVYADREHSANLAYLTGFDPRFEEALLVLGPEGDPALLVGNECFGLAGTAPVPLRRRRFADFSLPGQPGRGAEPIEEVLAGEGIGTGSRVGVAGWKEYR
;
A
#
# COMPACT_ATOMS: atom_id res chain seq x y z
N MET A 1 -15.72 -50.49 3.61
CA MET A 1 -16.97 -49.88 4.13
C MET A 1 -17.12 -48.51 3.49
N SER A 2 -18.19 -48.27 2.73
CA SER A 2 -18.41 -46.99 2.04
C SER A 2 -19.11 -46.01 2.98
N ALA A 3 -18.47 -44.88 3.28
CA ALA A 3 -19.08 -43.83 4.10
C ALA A 3 -20.21 -43.17 3.31
N ARG A 4 -21.44 -43.25 3.84
CA ARG A 4 -22.63 -42.69 3.20
C ARG A 4 -22.86 -41.28 3.76
N ALA A 5 -22.53 -40.25 2.98
CA ALA A 5 -22.84 -38.87 3.32
C ALA A 5 -24.36 -38.66 3.36
N ARG A 6 -24.84 -37.86 4.31
CA ARG A 6 -26.26 -37.51 4.47
C ARG A 6 -26.35 -36.05 4.86
N LEU A 7 -27.40 -35.38 4.39
CA LEU A 7 -27.73 -34.03 4.84
C LEU A 7 -28.54 -34.15 6.14
N ALA A 8 -28.28 -33.24 7.07
CA ALA A 8 -29.04 -33.08 8.29
C ALA A 8 -29.28 -31.58 8.53
N PRO A 9 -30.46 -31.19 9.04
CA PRO A 9 -30.65 -29.85 9.56
C PRO A 9 -29.75 -29.66 10.79
N LEU A 10 -29.05 -28.52 10.82
CA LEU A 10 -28.24 -28.09 11.96
C LEU A 10 -28.74 -26.72 12.39
N ASP A 11 -29.04 -26.57 13.67
CA ASP A 11 -29.22 -25.26 14.26
C ASP A 11 -27.84 -24.61 14.39
N LEU A 12 -27.62 -23.51 13.69
CA LEU A 12 -26.39 -22.73 13.81
C LEU A 12 -26.42 -21.97 15.14
N PRO A 13 -25.30 -21.87 15.87
CA PRO A 13 -25.25 -21.04 17.06
C PRO A 13 -25.50 -19.57 16.69
N GLU A 14 -26.12 -18.83 17.60
CA GLU A 14 -26.35 -17.39 17.43
C GLU A 14 -25.05 -16.63 17.68
N PHE A 15 -24.45 -16.11 16.62
CA PHE A 15 -23.18 -15.38 16.68
C PHE A 15 -23.34 -13.89 17.06
N GLY A 16 -24.59 -13.38 17.06
CA GLY A 16 -24.87 -11.96 17.24
C GLY A 16 -24.33 -11.08 16.11
N MET A 17 -24.51 -9.77 16.26
CA MET A 17 -23.88 -8.75 15.40
C MET A 17 -22.84 -7.99 16.23
N PRO A 18 -21.58 -7.89 15.78
CA PRO A 18 -20.57 -7.12 16.50
C PRO A 18 -20.97 -5.63 16.53
N GLU A 19 -21.00 -5.05 17.72
CA GLU A 19 -21.30 -3.61 17.92
C GLU A 19 -20.12 -2.71 17.51
N GLU A 20 -18.90 -3.25 17.57
CA GLU A 20 -17.67 -2.53 17.26
C GLU A 20 -16.85 -3.24 16.17
N ALA A 21 -16.37 -2.44 15.21
CA ALA A 21 -15.43 -2.93 14.21
C ALA A 21 -14.01 -2.93 14.79
N PRO A 22 -13.29 -4.07 14.81
CA PRO A 22 -11.93 -4.13 15.33
C PRO A 22 -11.01 -3.21 14.52
N GLN A 23 -10.28 -2.34 15.21
CA GLN A 23 -9.33 -1.43 14.60
C GLN A 23 -7.89 -1.93 14.81
N VAL A 24 -7.06 -1.84 13.76
CA VAL A 24 -5.63 -2.12 13.89
C VAL A 24 -4.95 -0.87 14.47
N PRO A 25 -4.27 -0.95 15.63
CA PRO A 25 -3.64 0.22 16.23
C PRO A 25 -2.51 0.80 15.35
N PRO A 26 -2.32 2.14 15.32
CA PRO A 26 -1.20 2.81 14.64
C PRO A 26 0.19 2.22 14.92
N ALA A 27 0.42 1.71 16.13
CA ALA A 27 1.69 1.09 16.52
C ALA A 27 2.01 -0.20 15.74
N VAL A 28 0.99 -0.90 15.23
CA VAL A 28 1.18 -2.10 14.41
C VAL A 28 1.79 -1.74 13.06
N TYR A 29 1.26 -0.71 12.40
CA TYR A 29 1.76 -0.22 11.12
C TYR A 29 3.19 0.33 11.23
N ARG A 30 3.48 1.12 12.28
CA ARG A 30 4.85 1.57 12.58
C ARG A 30 5.84 0.41 12.68
N ARG A 31 5.52 -0.61 13.50
CA ARG A 31 6.36 -1.82 13.62
C ARG A 31 6.56 -2.56 12.28
N ARG A 32 5.56 -2.57 11.40
CA ARG A 32 5.67 -3.20 10.08
C ARG A 32 6.65 -2.43 9.18
N LEU A 33 6.57 -1.11 9.17
CA LEU A 33 7.49 -0.23 8.44
C LEU A 33 8.92 -0.36 8.97
N ASP A 34 9.10 -0.33 10.30
CA ASP A 34 10.41 -0.45 10.94
C ASP A 34 11.05 -1.81 10.64
N GLY A 35 10.31 -2.90 10.80
CA GLY A 35 10.83 -4.23 10.46
C GLY A 35 11.12 -4.42 8.97
N LEU A 36 10.41 -3.69 8.08
CA LEU A 36 10.73 -3.68 6.66
C LEU A 36 12.04 -2.93 6.39
N ARG A 37 12.28 -1.79 7.06
CA ARG A 37 13.55 -1.04 6.99
C ARG A 37 14.73 -1.87 7.48
N GLU A 38 14.60 -2.53 8.62
CA GLU A 38 15.66 -3.40 9.16
C GLU A 38 16.05 -4.48 8.14
N ARG A 39 15.06 -5.12 7.51
CA ARG A 39 15.30 -6.14 6.47
C ARG A 39 15.90 -5.57 5.19
N ALA A 40 15.56 -4.33 4.85
CA ALA A 40 16.12 -3.61 3.71
C ALA A 40 17.62 -3.32 3.95
N ALA A 41 17.93 -2.73 5.12
CA ALA A 41 19.28 -2.40 5.54
C ALA A 41 20.18 -3.65 5.60
N ALA A 42 19.69 -4.73 6.19
CA ALA A 42 20.42 -6.01 6.26
C ALA A 42 20.75 -6.62 4.88
N ARG A 43 20.02 -6.23 3.83
CA ARG A 43 20.25 -6.67 2.43
C ARG A 43 20.95 -5.61 1.58
N GLY A 44 21.26 -4.44 2.17
CA GLY A 44 21.89 -3.29 1.53
C GLY A 44 21.00 -2.60 0.49
N TRP A 45 19.67 -2.64 0.65
CA TRP A 45 18.77 -1.84 -0.18
C TRP A 45 18.73 -0.40 0.34
N ASP A 46 18.91 0.57 -0.55
CA ASP A 46 18.90 1.99 -0.21
C ASP A 46 17.48 2.52 -0.02
N ARG A 47 16.55 1.99 -0.83
CA ARG A 47 15.13 2.35 -0.85
C ARG A 47 14.29 1.13 -1.17
N LEU A 48 13.05 1.12 -0.68
CA LEU A 48 12.04 0.18 -1.14
C LEU A 48 10.87 0.93 -1.77
N VAL A 49 10.32 0.35 -2.83
CA VAL A 49 9.18 0.87 -3.56
C VAL A 49 8.07 -0.18 -3.51
N VAL A 50 6.87 0.22 -3.11
CA VAL A 50 5.68 -0.64 -3.09
C VAL A 50 4.64 -0.04 -4.02
N TYR A 51 4.43 -0.69 -5.15
CA TYR A 51 3.35 -0.38 -6.07
C TYR A 51 2.03 -0.98 -5.58
N ALA A 52 0.95 -0.25 -5.80
CA ALA A 52 -0.40 -0.72 -5.56
C ALA A 52 -1.38 -0.14 -6.58
N ASP A 53 -2.30 -0.99 -7.03
CA ASP A 53 -3.55 -0.64 -7.69
C ASP A 53 -4.69 -1.40 -6.99
N ARG A 54 -5.85 -1.51 -7.63
CA ARG A 54 -6.99 -2.22 -7.06
C ARG A 54 -6.68 -3.71 -6.85
N GLU A 55 -5.91 -4.31 -7.74
CA GLU A 55 -5.58 -5.72 -7.75
C GLU A 55 -4.40 -6.05 -6.80
N HIS A 56 -3.50 -5.10 -6.58
CA HIS A 56 -2.25 -5.28 -5.84
C HIS A 56 -2.11 -4.37 -4.61
N SER A 57 -3.21 -4.08 -3.91
CA SER A 57 -3.23 -3.17 -2.75
C SER A 57 -2.71 -3.76 -1.44
N ALA A 58 -2.63 -5.08 -1.32
CA ALA A 58 -2.44 -5.77 -0.05
C ALA A 58 -1.14 -5.37 0.68
N ASN A 59 -0.03 -5.24 -0.04
CA ASN A 59 1.25 -4.83 0.57
C ASN A 59 1.19 -3.40 1.10
N LEU A 60 0.60 -2.49 0.33
CA LEU A 60 0.45 -1.09 0.73
C LEU A 60 -0.47 -0.98 1.94
N ALA A 61 -1.65 -1.59 1.88
CA ALA A 61 -2.62 -1.61 2.98
C ALA A 61 -2.06 -2.27 4.25
N TYR A 62 -1.26 -3.34 4.11
CA TYR A 62 -0.58 -3.95 5.24
C TYR A 62 0.39 -2.99 5.94
N LEU A 63 1.17 -2.22 5.16
CA LEU A 63 2.19 -1.31 5.70
C LEU A 63 1.61 -0.01 6.25
N THR A 64 0.59 0.54 5.61
CA THR A 64 0.13 1.91 5.88
C THR A 64 -1.32 2.01 6.33
N GLY A 65 -2.13 0.96 6.12
CA GLY A 65 -3.59 1.02 6.32
C GLY A 65 -4.34 1.75 5.20
N PHE A 66 -3.65 2.26 4.19
CA PHE A 66 -4.24 2.92 3.04
C PHE A 66 -4.48 1.93 1.88
N ASP A 67 -5.64 2.06 1.23
CA ASP A 67 -6.07 1.29 0.07
C ASP A 67 -6.34 2.28 -1.09
N PRO A 68 -5.66 2.15 -2.25
CA PRO A 68 -5.82 3.08 -3.37
C PRO A 68 -7.16 2.92 -4.13
N ARG A 69 -8.02 1.98 -3.71
CA ARG A 69 -9.38 1.75 -4.20
C ARG A 69 -9.51 1.48 -5.69
N PHE A 70 -9.42 2.53 -6.50
CA PHE A 70 -9.66 2.55 -7.94
C PHE A 70 -8.56 3.30 -8.70
N GLU A 71 -7.66 4.00 -7.99
CA GLU A 71 -6.48 4.66 -8.54
C GLU A 71 -5.23 3.81 -8.29
N GLU A 72 -4.10 4.29 -8.76
CA GLU A 72 -2.78 3.70 -8.47
C GLU A 72 -2.10 4.46 -7.33
N ALA A 73 -1.12 3.81 -6.70
CA ALA A 73 -0.31 4.40 -5.66
C ALA A 73 1.10 3.80 -5.63
N LEU A 74 2.04 4.59 -5.13
CA LEU A 74 3.41 4.17 -4.93
C LEU A 74 3.91 4.65 -3.56
N LEU A 75 4.30 3.71 -2.71
CA LEU A 75 4.99 4.01 -1.47
C LEU A 75 6.50 3.97 -1.72
N VAL A 76 7.21 5.03 -1.36
CA VAL A 76 8.68 5.05 -1.32
C VAL A 76 9.13 5.08 0.13
N LEU A 77 9.77 4.00 0.56
CA LEU A 77 10.30 3.82 1.90
C LEU A 77 11.81 4.10 1.92
N GLY A 78 12.17 5.23 2.53
CA GLY A 78 13.54 5.58 2.87
C GLY A 78 14.07 4.85 4.11
N PRO A 79 15.39 4.92 4.37
CA PRO A 79 16.02 4.32 5.56
C PRO A 79 15.48 4.92 6.85
N GLU A 80 15.05 6.19 6.80
CA GLU A 80 14.54 6.95 7.95
C GLU A 80 13.36 7.85 7.53
N GLY A 81 12.76 8.53 8.50
CA GLY A 81 11.69 9.52 8.31
C GLY A 81 10.34 8.93 7.94
N ASP A 82 9.42 9.77 7.46
CA ASP A 82 8.11 9.32 7.00
C ASP A 82 8.19 8.86 5.53
N PRO A 83 7.57 7.72 5.16
CA PRO A 83 7.51 7.27 3.78
C PRO A 83 6.79 8.29 2.88
N ALA A 84 7.23 8.40 1.63
CA ALA A 84 6.45 9.12 0.63
C ALA A 84 5.35 8.21 0.07
N LEU A 85 4.15 8.76 -0.07
CA LEU A 85 3.02 8.08 -0.70
C LEU A 85 2.53 8.92 -1.88
N LEU A 86 2.84 8.46 -3.09
CA LEU A 86 2.34 9.03 -4.34
C LEU A 86 0.97 8.42 -4.60
N VAL A 87 -0.02 9.27 -4.86
CA VAL A 87 -1.41 8.87 -5.11
C VAL A 87 -2.04 9.73 -6.20
N GLY A 88 -3.04 9.17 -6.88
CA GLY A 88 -3.93 9.91 -7.75
C GLY A 88 -4.74 10.99 -7.02
N ASN A 89 -5.46 11.79 -7.79
CA ASN A 89 -6.13 12.98 -7.28
C ASN A 89 -7.25 12.63 -6.28
N GLU A 90 -8.02 11.57 -6.54
CA GLU A 90 -9.16 11.19 -5.70
C GLU A 90 -8.70 10.55 -4.39
N CYS A 91 -7.57 9.84 -4.42
CA CYS A 91 -6.99 9.19 -3.25
C CYS A 91 -6.17 10.12 -2.35
N PHE A 92 -5.82 11.34 -2.78
CA PHE A 92 -5.00 12.25 -1.96
C PHE A 92 -5.64 12.59 -0.60
N GLY A 93 -6.95 12.80 -0.58
CA GLY A 93 -7.70 13.03 0.65
C GLY A 93 -7.69 11.80 1.55
N LEU A 94 -8.00 10.63 0.98
CA LEU A 94 -8.04 9.34 1.68
C LEU A 94 -6.68 8.95 2.25
N ALA A 95 -5.58 9.22 1.55
CA ALA A 95 -4.23 8.98 2.05
C ALA A 95 -3.96 9.72 3.37
N GLY A 96 -4.67 10.82 3.65
CA GLY A 96 -4.57 11.57 4.90
C GLY A 96 -5.21 10.89 6.11
N THR A 97 -6.03 9.86 5.90
CA THR A 97 -6.67 9.10 6.99
C THR A 97 -5.88 7.86 7.40
N ALA A 98 -4.73 7.62 6.77
CA ALA A 98 -3.85 6.52 7.13
C ALA A 98 -3.43 6.63 8.61
N PRO A 99 -3.43 5.51 9.37
CA PRO A 99 -3.06 5.50 10.80
C PRO A 99 -1.57 5.76 11.07
N VAL A 100 -0.77 6.10 10.05
CA VAL A 100 0.66 6.42 10.15
C VAL A 100 0.96 7.71 9.38
N PRO A 101 1.96 8.49 9.84
CA PRO A 101 2.38 9.67 9.10
C PRO A 101 2.98 9.28 7.75
N LEU A 102 2.56 9.99 6.70
CA LEU A 102 2.99 9.78 5.33
C LEU A 102 3.21 11.13 4.66
N ARG A 103 4.33 11.27 3.94
CA ARG A 103 4.54 12.41 3.04
C ARG A 103 3.74 12.18 1.77
N ARG A 104 2.48 12.61 1.80
CA ARG A 104 1.55 12.46 0.68
C ARG A 104 1.95 13.38 -0.46
N ARG A 105 1.98 12.83 -1.67
CA ARG A 105 2.26 13.55 -2.91
C ARG A 105 1.19 13.21 -3.93
N ARG A 106 0.61 14.22 -4.59
CA ARG A 106 -0.23 13.97 -5.76
C ARG A 106 0.67 13.61 -6.94
N PHE A 107 0.33 12.52 -7.62
CA PHE A 107 0.96 12.13 -8.87
C PHE A 107 -0.15 11.79 -9.86
N ALA A 108 -0.47 12.75 -10.73
CA ALA A 108 -1.68 12.70 -11.56
C ALA A 108 -1.69 11.53 -12.57
N ASP A 109 -0.53 10.95 -12.88
CA ASP A 109 -0.45 9.75 -13.72
C ASP A 109 -1.04 8.50 -13.07
N PHE A 110 -1.25 8.52 -11.75
CA PHE A 110 -1.97 7.49 -11.01
C PHE A 110 -3.47 7.74 -10.86
N SER A 111 -3.95 8.90 -11.33
CA SER A 111 -5.38 9.23 -11.30
C SER A 111 -6.19 8.42 -12.31
N LEU A 112 -7.52 8.47 -12.25
CA LEU A 112 -8.35 7.82 -13.28
C LEU A 112 -8.12 8.44 -14.68
N PRO A 113 -8.44 7.71 -15.77
CA PRO A 113 -8.39 8.25 -17.14
C PRO A 113 -9.24 9.51 -17.29
N GLY A 114 -8.76 10.48 -18.07
CA GLY A 114 -9.47 11.74 -18.34
C GLY A 114 -9.35 12.82 -17.26
N GLN A 115 -8.65 12.54 -16.15
CA GLN A 115 -8.36 13.55 -15.15
C GLN A 115 -7.20 14.49 -15.58
N PRO A 116 -7.18 15.75 -15.11
CA PRO A 116 -6.16 16.73 -15.47
C PRO A 116 -4.79 16.42 -14.82
N GLY A 117 -3.73 16.96 -15.42
CA GLY A 117 -2.37 16.95 -14.85
C GLY A 117 -1.51 15.74 -15.22
N ARG A 118 -2.05 14.78 -15.98
CA ARG A 118 -1.27 13.65 -16.51
C ARG A 118 -0.10 14.14 -17.38
N GLY A 119 1.07 13.52 -17.21
CA GLY A 119 2.32 13.86 -17.90
C GLY A 119 2.95 15.19 -17.48
N ALA A 120 2.47 15.84 -16.41
CA ALA A 120 3.02 17.12 -15.96
C ALA A 120 4.40 17.01 -15.30
N GLU A 121 4.72 15.86 -14.71
CA GLU A 121 5.99 15.60 -14.04
C GLU A 121 6.44 14.16 -14.34
N PRO A 122 7.69 13.95 -14.83
CA PRO A 122 8.24 12.62 -15.04
C PRO A 122 8.40 11.86 -13.72
N ILE A 123 8.07 10.57 -13.70
CA ILE A 123 8.22 9.75 -12.49
C ILE A 123 9.68 9.68 -12.02
N GLU A 124 10.64 9.80 -12.93
CA GLU A 124 12.06 9.79 -12.63
C GLU A 124 12.45 10.98 -11.74
N GLU A 125 11.90 12.17 -11.99
CA GLU A 125 12.14 13.37 -11.18
C GLU A 125 11.51 13.23 -9.80
N VAL A 126 10.31 12.64 -9.74
CA VAL A 126 9.63 12.32 -8.49
C VAL A 126 10.47 11.36 -7.64
N LEU A 127 10.95 10.27 -8.23
CA LEU A 127 11.76 9.26 -7.55
C LEU A 127 13.14 9.80 -7.16
N ALA A 128 13.76 10.65 -7.99
CA ALA A 128 15.01 11.34 -7.66
C ALA A 128 14.84 12.23 -6.42
N GLY A 129 13.72 12.95 -6.30
CA GLY A 129 13.37 13.72 -5.10
C GLY A 129 13.23 12.87 -3.82
N GLU A 130 12.96 11.57 -3.96
CA GLU A 130 12.89 10.61 -2.86
C GLU A 130 14.23 9.87 -2.60
N GLY A 131 15.28 10.29 -3.30
CA GLY A 131 16.63 9.74 -3.19
C GLY A 131 16.85 8.44 -3.97
N ILE A 132 16.06 8.19 -5.02
CA ILE A 132 16.30 7.10 -5.98
C ILE A 132 16.98 7.69 -7.22
N GLY A 133 18.24 7.36 -7.44
CA GLY A 133 19.00 7.83 -8.58
C GLY A 133 19.96 6.77 -9.14
N THR A 134 20.86 7.20 -10.02
CA THR A 134 21.89 6.31 -10.58
C THR A 134 22.71 5.66 -9.46
N GLY A 135 22.83 4.33 -9.51
CA GLY A 135 23.57 3.55 -8.52
C GLY A 135 22.78 3.15 -7.27
N SER A 136 21.54 3.65 -7.09
CA SER A 136 20.67 3.24 -5.99
C SER A 136 20.25 1.78 -6.12
N ARG A 137 20.37 1.02 -5.03
CA ARG A 137 19.81 -0.32 -4.89
C ARG A 137 18.38 -0.20 -4.40
N VAL A 138 17.42 -0.38 -5.31
CA VAL A 138 15.99 -0.29 -5.00
C VAL A 138 15.35 -1.66 -4.99
N GLY A 139 14.70 -2.03 -3.88
CA GLY A 139 13.82 -3.20 -3.83
C GLY A 139 12.41 -2.82 -4.24
N VAL A 140 11.73 -3.65 -5.04
CA VAL A 140 10.39 -3.38 -5.55
C VAL A 140 9.43 -4.49 -5.11
N ALA A 141 8.24 -4.11 -4.65
CA ALA A 141 7.13 -5.01 -4.39
C ALA A 141 5.87 -4.52 -5.12
N GLY A 142 5.16 -5.43 -5.77
CA GLY A 142 4.04 -5.10 -6.65
C GLY A 142 4.46 -5.01 -8.12
N TRP A 143 3.48 -5.11 -9.01
CA TRP A 143 3.68 -5.09 -10.45
C TRP A 143 2.36 -4.68 -11.12
N LYS A 144 2.47 -4.21 -12.36
CA LYS A 144 1.35 -4.03 -13.27
C LYS A 144 1.79 -4.51 -14.64
N GLU A 145 1.02 -5.39 -15.27
CA GLU A 145 1.25 -5.72 -16.67
C GLU A 145 0.85 -4.50 -17.52
N TYR A 146 1.80 -3.98 -18.29
CA TYR A 146 1.51 -3.08 -19.40
C TYR A 146 1.52 -3.91 -20.69
N ARG A 147 0.44 -3.80 -21.48
CA ARG A 147 0.34 -4.31 -22.84
C ARG A 147 0.12 -3.17 -23.80
#